data_AF-A0AAD9D6V1-F1
#
_entry.id   AF-A0AAD9D6V1-F1
#
_cell.length_a   1.000
_cell.length_b   1.000
_cell.length_c   1.000
_cell.angle_alpha   90.00
_cell.angle_beta   90.00
_cell.angle_gamma   90.00
#
_symmetry.space_group_name_H-M   'P 1'
#
loop_
_entity.id
_entity.type
_entity.pdbx_description
1 polymer ?
#
loop_
_entity_poly.entity_id
_entity_poly.type
_entity_poly.pdbx_seq_one_letter_code
_entity_poly.pdbx_strand_id
1 'polypeptide(L)'
;MSSNSSRRRSSTQDLADIVITAAESSRNINRESNNVAQLRISNMQLHGRDDDIKLLRSKLRELAKKGDGDEEDAIKSHNVGEMILVSGTSGTGKSALIQKGLGDPAANHGYIFASGKFEDKLHSHGPLSAFSDAMTRLAKYIAVEHNKKGGLSSGGPSISTSIRNKIQNEFNEEDVEQLRRVLPGCAELLGARRSSIICPSSQADVAALYRGGPDSRLGSLNLLGGKESISRMHYAVRRLLKIVCSHFKGVVLFIDDLQWSDTATLDLLKSILLDGEIPSLLIVGAYREDEVPYHPLAFHIRELQEMNVSITQIKIGNLSVDYAIRLVAEALGMDDDDSKVKSLAETIHRKTEGNPFFMLMFLRSLYDEKLLKYNFGVVKWTWDDDAVNSKIVTENVVSVLVNKMSRLQEET
;
A
#
# COMPACT_ATOMS: atom_id res chain seq x y z
N MET A 1 27.21 50.87 11.70
CA MET A 1 26.12 50.59 12.66
C MET A 1 24.96 49.99 11.87
N SER A 2 24.74 48.69 12.10
CA SER A 2 23.55 47.87 11.90
C SER A 2 22.58 48.16 10.74
N SER A 3 22.71 47.41 9.65
CA SER A 3 21.65 47.19 8.66
C SER A 3 20.72 46.06 9.13
N ASN A 4 19.45 46.40 9.38
CA ASN A 4 18.37 45.46 9.65
C ASN A 4 18.09 44.59 8.41
N SER A 5 18.47 43.31 8.44
CA SER A 5 18.00 42.30 7.49
C SER A 5 16.79 41.57 8.09
N SER A 6 15.60 42.14 7.91
CA SER A 6 14.35 41.41 8.10
C SER A 6 14.27 40.31 7.04
N ARG A 7 14.60 39.08 7.44
CA ARG A 7 14.39 37.86 6.65
C ARG A 7 12.91 37.77 6.28
N ARG A 8 12.55 38.17 5.06
CA ARG A 8 11.30 37.78 4.41
C ARG A 8 11.34 36.26 4.26
N ARG A 9 10.58 35.53 5.10
CA ARG A 9 10.24 34.13 4.84
C ARG A 9 9.55 34.07 3.48
N SER A 10 10.00 33.16 2.62
CA SER A 10 9.39 32.98 1.30
C SER A 10 8.01 32.34 1.47
N SER A 11 6.99 32.82 0.76
CA SER A 11 5.62 32.27 0.76
C SER A 11 5.56 30.76 0.48
N THR A 12 6.61 30.21 -0.14
CA THR A 12 6.84 28.79 -0.37
C THR A 12 7.13 27.97 0.90
N GLN A 13 7.77 28.55 1.91
CA GLN A 13 8.03 27.88 3.19
C GLN A 13 6.78 27.81 4.06
N ASP A 14 5.96 28.87 4.07
CA ASP A 14 4.69 28.88 4.82
C ASP A 14 3.69 27.85 4.25
N LEU A 15 3.66 27.65 2.92
CA LEU A 15 2.80 26.62 2.29
C LEU A 15 3.31 25.19 2.50
N ALA A 16 4.63 24.98 2.51
CA ALA A 16 5.22 23.68 2.82
C ALA A 16 4.94 23.28 4.27
N ASP A 17 5.06 24.23 5.20
CA ASP A 17 4.74 24.02 6.61
C ASP A 17 3.25 23.73 6.81
N ILE A 18 2.34 24.37 6.06
CA ILE A 18 0.89 24.08 6.12
C ILE A 18 0.57 22.66 5.61
N VAL A 19 1.18 22.22 4.50
CA VAL A 19 0.96 20.89 3.93
C VAL A 19 1.58 19.79 4.81
N ILE A 20 2.77 20.02 5.35
CA ILE A 20 3.42 19.12 6.31
C ILE A 20 2.60 19.07 7.60
N THR A 21 2.12 20.20 8.12
CA THR A 21 1.25 20.24 9.30
C THR A 21 -0.08 19.54 9.05
N ALA A 22 -0.68 19.66 7.87
CA ALA A 22 -1.91 18.95 7.51
C ALA A 22 -1.69 17.42 7.37
N ALA A 23 -0.54 17.02 6.82
CA ALA A 23 -0.14 15.62 6.70
C ALA A 23 0.25 14.98 8.06
N GLU A 24 0.93 15.72 8.92
CA GLU A 24 1.29 15.32 10.29
C GLU A 24 0.06 15.29 11.21
N SER A 25 -0.87 16.23 11.02
CA SER A 25 -2.19 16.20 11.66
C SER A 25 -3.07 15.04 11.16
N SER A 26 -2.68 14.39 10.06
CA SER A 26 -3.29 13.15 9.56
C SER A 26 -2.60 11.90 10.11
N ARG A 27 -1.43 12.02 10.76
CA ARG A 27 -0.76 10.90 11.46
C ARG A 27 -1.16 10.78 12.94
N ASN A 28 -1.72 11.83 13.54
CA ASN A 28 -2.12 11.86 14.96
C ASN A 28 -3.56 11.38 15.25
N ILE A 29 -4.13 10.52 14.41
CA ILE A 29 -5.56 10.11 14.42
C ILE A 29 -6.01 9.34 15.68
N ASN A 30 -5.14 8.98 16.62
CA ASN A 30 -5.50 8.12 17.76
C ASN A 30 -5.80 8.87 19.06
N ARG A 31 -6.74 9.83 19.04
CA ARG A 31 -7.44 10.27 20.27
C ARG A 31 -8.92 10.45 20.00
N GLU A 32 -9.67 9.36 20.15
CA GLU A 32 -11.12 9.41 20.28
C GLU A 32 -11.48 10.30 21.48
N SER A 33 -12.11 11.43 21.18
CA SER A 33 -12.97 12.15 22.11
C SER A 33 -14.32 12.24 21.42
N ASN A 34 -15.37 11.74 22.06
CA ASN A 34 -16.76 11.78 21.58
C ASN A 34 -17.28 13.23 21.53
N ASN A 35 -16.68 14.06 20.70
CA ASN A 35 -17.09 15.42 20.46
C ASN A 35 -17.98 15.43 19.21
N VAL A 36 -19.27 15.69 19.41
CA VAL A 36 -20.26 15.72 18.33
C VAL A 36 -19.98 16.86 17.32
N ALA A 37 -19.19 17.87 17.72
CA ALA A 37 -18.76 18.98 16.88
C ALA A 37 -17.39 18.75 16.22
N GLN A 38 -17.06 17.50 15.85
CA GLN A 38 -15.87 17.15 15.06
C GLN A 38 -16.26 16.36 13.81
N LEU A 39 -15.46 16.51 12.74
CA LEU A 39 -15.63 15.72 11.53
C LEU A 39 -15.30 14.23 11.78
N ARG A 40 -16.14 13.33 11.27
CA ARG A 40 -15.99 11.87 11.34
C ARG A 40 -15.29 11.33 10.10
N ILE A 41 -13.99 11.62 9.98
CA ILE A 41 -13.21 11.21 8.79
C ILE A 41 -12.49 9.86 9.01
N SER A 42 -12.45 9.36 10.24
CA SER A 42 -11.84 8.07 10.58
C SER A 42 -12.81 6.92 10.31
N ASN A 43 -12.31 5.81 9.75
CA ASN A 43 -13.06 4.55 9.53
C ASN A 43 -14.32 4.68 8.65
N MET A 44 -14.34 5.63 7.71
CA MET A 44 -15.47 5.85 6.82
C MET A 44 -15.79 4.65 5.91
N GLN A 45 -17.03 4.61 5.42
CA GLN A 45 -17.43 3.69 4.36
C GLN A 45 -16.75 4.03 3.02
N LEU A 46 -16.46 2.99 2.22
CA LEU A 46 -15.96 3.18 0.86
C LEU A 46 -17.16 3.26 -0.07
N HIS A 47 -17.83 4.41 -0.06
CA HIS A 47 -19.04 4.64 -0.83
C HIS A 47 -18.86 4.29 -2.31
N GLY A 48 -19.80 3.50 -2.85
CA GLY A 48 -19.78 3.07 -4.24
C GLY A 48 -18.79 1.95 -4.57
N ARG A 49 -18.24 1.28 -3.56
CA ARG A 49 -17.29 0.16 -3.71
C ARG A 49 -17.80 -1.17 -3.18
N ASP A 50 -19.10 -1.28 -2.91
CA ASP A 50 -19.68 -2.47 -2.28
C ASP A 50 -19.46 -3.73 -3.12
N ASP A 51 -19.63 -3.64 -4.43
CA ASP A 51 -19.46 -4.78 -5.34
C ASP A 51 -17.98 -5.14 -5.53
N ASP A 52 -17.09 -4.15 -5.59
CA ASP A 52 -15.64 -4.38 -5.57
C ASP A 52 -15.21 -5.10 -4.29
N ILE A 53 -15.72 -4.68 -3.12
CA ILE A 53 -15.45 -5.32 -1.83
C ILE A 53 -15.99 -6.75 -1.80
N LYS A 54 -17.21 -6.99 -2.33
CA LYS A 54 -17.78 -8.34 -2.43
C LYS A 54 -16.90 -9.25 -3.31
N LEU A 55 -16.42 -8.73 -4.44
CA LEU A 55 -15.51 -9.44 -5.34
C LEU A 55 -14.20 -9.80 -4.63
N LEU A 56 -13.53 -8.83 -4.01
CA LEU A 56 -12.29 -9.07 -3.25
C LEU A 56 -12.48 -10.12 -2.15
N ARG A 57 -13.58 -10.03 -1.38
CA ARG A 57 -13.90 -11.02 -0.35
C ARG A 57 -14.20 -12.40 -0.92
N SER A 58 -14.79 -12.49 -2.12
CA SER A 58 -15.00 -13.77 -2.80
C SER A 58 -13.67 -14.41 -3.19
N LYS A 59 -12.73 -13.62 -3.73
CA LYS A 59 -11.39 -14.06 -4.09
C LYS A 59 -10.58 -14.54 -2.89
N LEU A 60 -10.68 -13.85 -1.75
CA LEU A 60 -10.05 -14.31 -0.51
C LEU A 60 -10.61 -15.66 -0.04
N ARG A 61 -11.92 -15.92 -0.20
CA ARG A 61 -12.53 -17.21 0.14
C ARG A 61 -12.13 -18.34 -0.83
N GLU A 62 -12.02 -18.03 -2.12
CA GLU A 62 -11.55 -18.97 -3.14
C GLU A 62 -10.12 -19.43 -2.86
N LEU A 63 -9.27 -18.52 -2.38
CA LEU A 63 -7.88 -18.83 -2.00
C LEU A 63 -7.78 -19.97 -0.98
N ALA A 64 -8.71 -20.03 -0.02
CA ALA A 64 -8.72 -21.09 0.98
C ALA A 64 -9.18 -22.45 0.45
N LYS A 65 -10.09 -22.47 -0.53
CA LYS A 65 -10.65 -23.72 -1.08
C LYS A 65 -9.63 -24.48 -1.92
N LYS A 66 -8.70 -23.77 -2.57
CA LYS A 66 -7.61 -24.37 -3.35
C LYS A 66 -6.63 -25.20 -2.49
N GLY A 67 -6.60 -24.99 -1.17
CA GLY A 67 -5.73 -25.74 -0.25
C GLY A 67 -6.33 -27.02 0.34
N ASP A 68 -7.63 -27.28 0.15
CA ASP A 68 -8.41 -28.30 0.86
C ASP A 68 -9.02 -29.37 -0.09
N GLY A 69 -8.71 -29.31 -1.39
CA GLY A 69 -9.26 -30.22 -2.41
C GLY A 69 -8.43 -31.49 -2.59
N ASP A 70 -9.11 -32.62 -2.76
CA ASP A 70 -8.52 -33.93 -3.10
C ASP A 70 -7.64 -33.87 -4.36
N GLU A 71 -6.53 -34.62 -4.37
CA GLU A 71 -5.49 -34.63 -5.42
C GLU A 71 -6.01 -34.91 -6.85
N GLU A 72 -7.22 -35.44 -7.02
CA GLU A 72 -7.79 -35.81 -8.31
C GLU A 72 -8.31 -34.63 -9.15
N ASP A 73 -8.75 -33.52 -8.55
CA ASP A 73 -9.22 -32.33 -9.28
C ASP A 73 -8.09 -31.35 -9.66
N ALA A 74 -6.93 -31.47 -9.01
CA ALA A 74 -5.75 -30.63 -9.25
C ALA A 74 -5.06 -30.89 -10.61
N ILE A 75 -5.34 -32.02 -11.25
CA ILE A 75 -4.65 -32.47 -12.48
C ILE A 75 -5.19 -31.76 -13.74
N LYS A 76 -6.34 -31.06 -13.68
CA LYS A 76 -6.99 -30.47 -14.87
C LYS A 76 -6.86 -28.95 -15.02
N SER A 77 -6.49 -28.20 -13.98
CA SER A 77 -6.17 -26.78 -14.12
C SER A 77 -4.66 -26.61 -14.02
N HIS A 78 -4.01 -26.09 -15.07
CA HIS A 78 -2.67 -25.52 -14.90
C HIS A 78 -2.80 -24.47 -13.78
N ASN A 79 -2.22 -24.75 -12.61
CA ASN A 79 -2.40 -23.98 -11.39
C ASN A 79 -1.60 -22.68 -11.46
N VAL A 80 -1.79 -21.87 -12.51
CA VAL A 80 -1.09 -20.60 -12.65
C VAL A 80 -1.57 -19.66 -11.53
N GLY A 81 -0.64 -18.92 -10.94
CA GLY A 81 -0.89 -18.00 -9.83
C GLY A 81 -2.00 -16.99 -10.14
N GLU A 82 -2.67 -16.53 -9.09
CA GLU A 82 -3.78 -15.59 -9.21
C GLU A 82 -3.34 -14.17 -8.83
N MET A 83 -3.71 -13.21 -9.68
CA MET A 83 -3.37 -11.80 -9.47
C MET A 83 -4.63 -10.92 -9.49
N ILE A 84 -4.70 -9.95 -8.59
CA ILE A 84 -5.69 -8.86 -8.63
C ILE A 84 -4.96 -7.56 -8.90
N LEU A 85 -5.44 -6.78 -9.86
CA LEU A 85 -4.91 -5.46 -10.18
C LEU A 85 -5.98 -4.41 -9.94
N VAL A 86 -5.69 -3.45 -9.06
CA VAL A 86 -6.58 -2.30 -8.79
C VAL A 86 -5.98 -1.04 -9.40
N SER A 87 -6.67 -0.46 -10.39
CA SER A 87 -6.21 0.72 -11.11
C SER A 87 -7.14 1.92 -10.90
N GLY A 88 -6.58 3.13 -11.05
CA GLY A 88 -7.31 4.39 -10.91
C GLY A 88 -6.37 5.54 -10.63
N THR A 89 -6.84 6.78 -10.77
CA THR A 89 -6.02 7.99 -10.54
C THR A 89 -5.60 8.13 -9.07
N SER A 90 -4.67 9.04 -8.77
CA SER A 90 -4.25 9.32 -7.40
C SER A 90 -5.43 9.74 -6.51
N GLY A 91 -5.47 9.31 -5.24
CA GLY A 91 -6.51 9.69 -4.28
C GLY A 91 -7.87 8.99 -4.41
N THR A 92 -8.06 8.10 -5.39
CA THR A 92 -9.33 7.35 -5.61
C THR A 92 -9.65 6.28 -4.55
N GLY A 93 -8.69 5.93 -3.69
CA GLY A 93 -8.89 4.97 -2.60
C GLY A 93 -8.47 3.52 -2.89
N LYS A 94 -7.55 3.29 -3.85
CA LYS A 94 -7.08 1.94 -4.23
C LYS A 94 -6.60 1.10 -3.04
N SER A 95 -5.65 1.62 -2.26
CA SER A 95 -5.07 0.92 -1.11
C SER A 95 -6.12 0.72 -0.01
N ALA A 96 -7.05 1.67 0.17
CA ALA A 96 -8.16 1.54 1.13
C ALA A 96 -9.15 0.44 0.72
N LEU A 97 -9.48 0.33 -0.57
CA LEU A 97 -10.31 -0.75 -1.10
C LEU A 97 -9.69 -2.12 -0.86
N ILE A 98 -8.40 -2.27 -1.15
CA ILE A 98 -7.66 -3.52 -0.93
C ILE A 98 -7.60 -3.86 0.56
N GLN A 99 -7.30 -2.87 1.41
CA GLN A 99 -7.27 -3.07 2.86
C GLN A 99 -8.64 -3.52 3.39
N LYS A 100 -9.74 -2.86 3.00
CA LYS A 100 -11.10 -3.19 3.47
C LYS A 100 -11.65 -4.50 2.88
N GLY A 101 -11.27 -4.81 1.65
CA GLY A 101 -11.71 -6.00 0.91
C GLY A 101 -10.92 -7.27 1.24
N LEU A 102 -9.61 -7.13 1.52
CA LEU A 102 -8.69 -8.25 1.74
C LEU A 102 -7.97 -8.18 3.09
N GLY A 103 -7.39 -7.04 3.45
CA GLY A 103 -6.59 -6.87 4.67
C GLY A 103 -7.38 -7.11 5.97
N ASP A 104 -8.48 -6.39 6.16
CA ASP A 104 -9.29 -6.50 7.39
C ASP A 104 -9.95 -7.88 7.51
N PRO A 105 -10.50 -8.48 6.42
CA PRO A 105 -10.98 -9.86 6.48
C PRO A 105 -9.88 -10.88 6.73
N ALA A 106 -8.67 -10.69 6.19
CA ALA A 106 -7.54 -11.60 6.40
C ALA A 106 -7.16 -11.68 7.88
N ALA A 107 -7.05 -10.52 8.55
CA ALA A 107 -6.74 -10.43 9.98
C ALA A 107 -7.72 -11.20 10.88
N ASN A 108 -8.98 -11.33 10.43
CA ASN A 108 -10.05 -11.96 11.21
C ASN A 108 -10.29 -13.45 10.88
N HIS A 109 -9.72 -13.98 9.78
CA HIS A 109 -10.09 -15.30 9.25
C HIS A 109 -8.90 -16.24 8.99
N GLY A 110 -7.75 -15.98 9.62
CA GLY A 110 -6.58 -16.87 9.59
C GLY A 110 -5.79 -16.83 8.27
N TYR A 111 -5.95 -15.76 7.48
CA TYR A 111 -5.09 -15.48 6.32
C TYR A 111 -4.00 -14.50 6.75
N ILE A 112 -2.88 -14.49 6.02
CA ILE A 112 -1.89 -13.42 6.16
C ILE A 112 -2.12 -12.38 5.09
N PHE A 113 -2.12 -11.11 5.48
CA PHE A 113 -2.02 -9.98 4.57
C PHE A 113 -0.71 -9.25 4.84
N ALA A 114 0.16 -9.21 3.83
CA ALA A 114 1.43 -8.51 3.91
C ALA A 114 1.54 -7.52 2.75
N SER A 115 1.74 -6.26 3.09
CA SER A 115 1.78 -5.15 2.13
C SER A 115 3.19 -4.58 2.00
N GLY A 116 3.60 -4.26 0.79
CA GLY A 116 4.78 -3.47 0.49
C GLY A 116 4.42 -2.30 -0.39
N LYS A 117 5.17 -1.20 -0.28
CA LYS A 117 4.88 0.03 -1.01
C LYS A 117 6.15 0.61 -1.60
N PHE A 118 6.10 1.02 -2.86
CA PHE A 118 7.17 1.83 -3.43
C PHE A 118 7.13 3.24 -2.82
N GLU A 119 8.30 3.76 -2.46
CA GLU A 119 8.45 5.16 -2.09
C GLU A 119 8.53 6.02 -3.36
N ASP A 120 8.39 7.34 -3.26
CA ASP A 120 8.33 8.22 -4.44
C ASP A 120 9.65 8.24 -5.23
N LYS A 121 9.58 8.60 -6.53
CA LYS A 121 10.68 8.64 -7.52
C LYS A 121 11.91 9.44 -7.07
N LEU A 122 11.77 10.37 -6.13
CA LEU A 122 12.88 11.20 -5.63
C LEU A 122 13.95 10.39 -4.88
N HIS A 123 13.59 9.19 -4.40
CA HIS A 123 14.53 8.28 -3.77
C HIS A 123 14.80 7.12 -4.72
N SER A 124 16.08 6.92 -5.08
CA SER A 124 16.49 5.72 -5.80
C SER A 124 16.22 4.52 -4.90
N HIS A 125 15.21 3.73 -5.25
CA HIS A 125 14.91 2.50 -4.51
C HIS A 125 15.92 1.42 -4.87
N GLY A 126 16.39 0.70 -3.86
CA GLY A 126 17.06 -0.57 -4.12
C GLY A 126 16.12 -1.52 -4.89
N PRO A 127 16.66 -2.46 -5.68
CA PRO A 127 15.85 -3.41 -6.43
C PRO A 127 14.93 -4.18 -5.47
N LEU A 128 13.71 -4.49 -5.91
CA LEU A 128 12.75 -5.29 -5.14
C LEU A 128 12.27 -4.61 -3.84
N SER A 129 12.40 -3.28 -3.71
CA SER A 129 12.13 -2.57 -2.45
C SER A 129 10.74 -2.84 -1.87
N ALA A 130 9.68 -2.66 -2.66
CA ALA A 130 8.31 -2.90 -2.19
C ALA A 130 8.07 -4.39 -1.88
N PHE A 131 8.59 -5.30 -2.70
CA PHE A 131 8.49 -6.74 -2.43
C PHE A 131 9.21 -7.12 -1.13
N SER A 132 10.39 -6.54 -0.89
CA SER A 132 11.18 -6.72 0.32
C SER A 132 10.46 -6.19 1.57
N ASP A 133 9.75 -5.06 1.48
CA ASP A 133 8.88 -4.57 2.57
C ASP A 133 7.74 -5.56 2.86
N ALA A 134 7.05 -6.05 1.82
CA ALA A 134 5.97 -7.03 1.99
C ALA A 134 6.48 -8.31 2.69
N MET A 135 7.60 -8.86 2.22
CA MET A 135 8.22 -10.04 2.82
C MET A 135 8.70 -9.79 4.26
N THR A 136 9.21 -8.59 4.55
CA THR A 136 9.58 -8.20 5.91
C THR A 136 8.37 -8.19 6.86
N ARG A 137 7.22 -7.69 6.41
CA ARG A 137 5.98 -7.72 7.20
C ARG A 137 5.46 -9.14 7.40
N LEU A 138 5.55 -9.97 6.37
CA LEU A 138 5.24 -11.39 6.45
C LEU A 138 6.10 -12.10 7.50
N ALA A 139 7.42 -11.90 7.47
CA ALA A 139 8.36 -12.45 8.46
C ALA A 139 8.05 -11.98 9.89
N LYS A 140 7.76 -10.68 10.07
CA LYS A 140 7.36 -10.12 11.37
C LYS A 140 6.05 -10.74 11.88
N TYR A 141 5.06 -10.95 11.03
CA TYR A 141 3.81 -11.61 11.41
C TYR A 141 4.06 -13.04 11.92
N ILE A 142 4.87 -13.81 11.19
CA ILE A 142 5.27 -15.18 11.57
C ILE A 142 5.98 -15.19 12.93
N ALA A 143 6.86 -14.21 13.18
CA ALA A 143 7.56 -14.08 14.45
C ALA A 143 6.64 -13.68 15.62
N VAL A 144 5.62 -12.85 15.39
CA VAL A 144 4.65 -12.45 16.43
C VAL A 144 3.69 -13.57 16.78
N GLU A 145 3.17 -14.32 15.79
CA GLU A 145 2.28 -15.47 16.04
C GLU A 145 2.96 -16.56 16.88
N HIS A 146 4.29 -16.69 16.78
CA HIS A 146 5.06 -17.56 17.65
C HIS A 146 4.92 -17.22 19.14
N ASN A 147 4.82 -15.93 19.47
CA ASN A 147 4.79 -15.47 20.87
C ASN A 147 3.40 -15.59 21.51
N LYS A 148 2.32 -15.63 20.73
CA LYS A 148 0.94 -15.82 21.25
C LYS A 148 0.65 -17.25 21.70
N LYS A 149 1.18 -18.26 21.00
CA LYS A 149 0.98 -19.69 21.35
C LYS A 149 1.92 -20.20 22.46
N GLY A 150 2.91 -19.42 22.89
CA GLY A 150 3.80 -19.76 24.00
C GLY A 150 3.14 -19.73 25.39
N GLY A 151 1.85 -19.36 25.49
CA GLY A 151 1.14 -19.19 26.76
C GLY A 151 0.36 -20.40 27.29
N LEU A 152 -0.07 -21.35 26.45
CA LEU A 152 -0.85 -22.52 26.91
C LEU A 152 -0.60 -23.78 26.07
N SER A 153 0.02 -24.78 26.69
CA SER A 153 -0.26 -26.22 26.57
C SER A 153 -0.69 -26.79 25.19
N SER A 154 0.17 -26.71 24.17
CA SER A 154 0.16 -27.66 23.04
C SER A 154 1.58 -28.10 22.71
N GLY A 155 1.92 -29.37 22.92
CA GLY A 155 3.29 -29.92 22.87
C GLY A 155 3.97 -30.03 21.50
N GLY A 156 3.59 -29.20 20.53
CA GLY A 156 4.20 -29.14 19.19
C GLY A 156 5.08 -27.90 18.99
N PRO A 157 6.04 -27.92 18.05
CA PRO A 157 6.82 -26.73 17.69
C PRO A 157 5.88 -25.63 17.17
N SER A 158 6.18 -24.39 17.55
CA SER A 158 5.46 -23.22 17.05
C SER A 158 5.61 -23.09 15.51
N ILE A 159 4.65 -22.46 14.85
CA ILE A 159 4.62 -22.31 13.37
C ILE A 159 5.93 -21.72 12.85
N SER A 160 6.50 -20.71 13.52
CA SER A 160 7.76 -20.12 13.09
C SER A 160 8.95 -21.07 13.23
N THR A 161 8.95 -21.95 14.25
CA THR A 161 9.95 -23.00 14.43
C THR A 161 9.84 -24.03 13.31
N SER A 162 8.61 -24.45 12.96
CA SER A 162 8.36 -25.37 11.85
C SER A 162 8.82 -24.80 10.51
N ILE A 163 8.49 -23.53 10.23
CA ILE A 163 8.96 -22.83 9.03
C ILE A 163 10.49 -22.73 9.01
N ARG A 164 11.12 -22.32 10.11
CA ARG A 164 12.58 -22.21 10.22
C ARG A 164 13.27 -23.56 10.00
N ASN A 165 12.75 -24.63 10.58
CA ASN A 165 13.29 -25.98 10.40
C ASN A 165 13.18 -26.45 8.94
N LYS A 166 12.03 -26.20 8.27
CA LYS A 166 11.91 -26.49 6.83
C LYS A 166 12.92 -25.69 6.01
N ILE A 167 13.07 -24.38 6.28
CA ILE A 167 14.07 -23.55 5.60
C ILE A 167 15.48 -24.12 5.78
N GLN A 168 15.88 -24.47 7.01
CA GLN A 168 17.20 -25.04 7.31
C GLN A 168 17.47 -26.39 6.63
N ASN A 169 16.42 -27.19 6.40
CA ASN A 169 16.54 -28.47 5.71
C ASN A 169 16.59 -28.33 4.18
N GLU A 170 15.95 -27.29 3.64
CA GLU A 170 15.73 -27.12 2.21
C GLU A 170 16.74 -26.19 1.53
N PHE A 171 17.27 -25.22 2.25
CA PHE A 171 18.16 -24.18 1.73
C PHE A 171 19.60 -24.46 2.11
N ASN A 172 20.53 -24.32 1.16
CA ASN A 172 21.96 -24.30 1.47
C ASN A 172 22.40 -22.91 1.96
N GLU A 173 23.62 -22.79 2.49
CA GLU A 173 24.17 -21.51 3.00
C GLU A 173 24.21 -20.40 1.93
N GLU A 174 24.43 -20.76 0.66
CA GLU A 174 24.48 -19.78 -0.44
C GLU A 174 23.09 -19.20 -0.74
N ASP A 175 22.06 -20.04 -0.76
CA ASP A 175 20.67 -19.61 -0.97
C ASP A 175 20.21 -18.69 0.17
N VAL A 176 20.55 -19.04 1.43
CA VAL A 176 20.23 -18.21 2.61
C VAL A 176 20.93 -16.85 2.53
N GLU A 177 22.20 -16.81 2.14
CA GLU A 177 22.95 -15.57 2.00
C GLU A 177 22.39 -14.68 0.88
N GLN A 178 22.01 -15.26 -0.26
CA GLN A 178 21.33 -14.54 -1.33
C GLN A 178 19.99 -13.97 -0.87
N LEU A 179 19.17 -14.77 -0.18
CA LEU A 179 17.90 -14.31 0.38
C LEU A 179 18.08 -13.19 1.40
N ARG A 180 19.11 -13.22 2.26
CA ARG A 180 19.37 -12.14 3.22
C ARG A 180 19.76 -10.82 2.55
N ARG A 181 20.41 -10.86 1.39
CA ARG A 181 20.76 -9.65 0.63
C ARG A 181 19.54 -8.96 0.04
N VAL A 182 18.60 -9.75 -0.48
CA VAL A 182 17.40 -9.27 -1.16
C VAL A 182 16.25 -8.98 -0.19
N LEU A 183 16.13 -9.79 0.85
CA LEU A 183 15.10 -9.75 1.88
C LEU A 183 15.71 -9.58 3.28
N PRO A 184 16.41 -8.45 3.55
CA PRO A 184 17.10 -8.25 4.82
C PRO A 184 16.18 -8.33 6.04
N GLY A 185 14.93 -7.89 5.92
CA GLY A 185 13.95 -8.00 7.00
C GLY A 185 13.44 -9.42 7.29
N CYS A 186 13.84 -10.41 6.49
CA CYS A 186 13.57 -11.84 6.74
C CYS A 186 14.70 -12.56 7.47
N ALA A 187 15.80 -11.87 7.84
CA ALA A 187 17.01 -12.51 8.39
C ALA A 187 16.74 -13.41 9.61
N GLU A 188 15.82 -13.03 10.50
CA GLU A 188 15.45 -13.83 11.68
C GLU A 188 14.71 -15.12 11.31
N LEU A 189 13.86 -15.07 10.27
CA LEU A 189 13.12 -16.22 9.77
C LEU A 189 14.05 -17.22 9.08
N LEU A 190 15.01 -16.70 8.30
CA LEU A 190 16.06 -17.46 7.62
C LEU A 190 17.10 -18.06 8.57
N GLY A 191 17.00 -17.76 9.88
CA GLY A 191 17.97 -18.12 10.92
C GLY A 191 19.16 -17.15 10.90
N ALA A 192 19.66 -16.75 12.07
CA ALA A 192 20.84 -15.90 12.17
C ALA A 192 22.10 -16.76 12.41
N ARG A 193 23.23 -16.42 11.76
CA ARG A 193 24.52 -16.68 12.40
C ARG A 193 24.59 -15.78 13.64
N ARG A 194 25.00 -16.32 14.79
CA ARG A 194 25.54 -15.51 15.90
C ARG A 194 26.83 -14.85 15.42
N SER A 195 26.71 -13.77 14.67
CA SER A 195 27.80 -12.83 14.43
C SER A 195 27.17 -11.47 14.28
N SER A 196 27.52 -10.60 15.22
CA SER A 196 27.16 -9.19 15.33
C SER A 196 27.12 -8.46 13.99
N ILE A 197 25.96 -8.45 13.34
CA ILE A 197 25.62 -7.46 12.33
C ILE A 197 24.54 -6.62 12.97
N ILE A 198 24.91 -5.39 13.31
CA ILE A 198 24.01 -4.34 13.78
C ILE A 198 22.90 -4.25 12.73
N CYS A 199 21.68 -4.63 13.13
CA CYS A 199 20.50 -4.45 12.29
C CYS A 199 20.31 -2.94 12.09
N PRO A 200 20.29 -2.43 10.86
CA PRO A 200 19.87 -1.07 10.61
C PRO A 200 18.40 -0.98 11.01
N SER A 201 18.10 -0.27 12.09
CA SER A 201 16.76 -0.16 12.68
C SER A 201 15.91 0.91 12.00
N SER A 202 16.47 1.62 11.01
CA SER A 202 15.79 2.66 10.24
C SER A 202 16.01 2.53 8.72
N GLN A 203 15.03 2.99 7.94
CA GLN A 203 15.17 3.16 6.48
C GLN A 203 16.36 4.06 6.10
N ALA A 204 16.74 5.00 6.98
CA ALA A 204 17.87 5.89 6.75
C ALA A 204 19.22 5.15 6.76
N ASP A 205 19.34 4.07 7.55
CA ASP A 205 20.54 3.25 7.62
C ASP A 205 20.67 2.30 6.42
N VAL A 206 19.53 1.81 5.89
CA VAL A 206 19.49 1.09 4.60
C VAL A 206 19.89 2.05 3.48
N ALA A 207 19.35 3.27 3.45
CA ALA A 207 19.75 4.29 2.49
C ALA A 207 21.20 4.77 2.66
N ALA A 208 21.78 4.68 3.86
CA ALA A 208 23.19 5.00 4.11
C ALA A 208 24.16 3.99 3.47
N LEU A 209 23.76 2.72 3.35
CA LEU A 209 24.49 1.73 2.53
C LEU A 209 24.50 2.08 1.03
N TYR A 210 23.54 2.89 0.57
CA TYR A 210 23.43 3.35 -0.82
C TYR A 210 23.88 4.81 -1.05
N ARG A 211 24.17 5.58 0.01
CA ARG A 211 24.59 7.00 -0.05
C ARG A 211 26.12 7.17 -0.11
N GLY A 212 26.79 6.40 -0.96
CA GLY A 212 28.16 6.70 -1.35
C GLY A 212 28.21 7.91 -2.28
N GLY A 213 28.85 8.99 -1.85
CA GLY A 213 29.11 10.17 -2.69
C GLY A 213 29.99 9.84 -3.92
N PRO A 214 30.20 10.81 -4.84
CA PRO A 214 30.69 10.58 -6.20
C PRO A 214 32.10 10.01 -6.34
N ASP A 215 32.81 9.76 -5.24
CA ASP A 215 34.25 9.46 -5.23
C ASP A 215 34.62 8.27 -4.33
N SER A 216 33.74 7.29 -4.20
CA SER A 216 34.07 6.00 -3.58
C SER A 216 34.10 4.90 -4.64
N ARG A 217 35.29 4.32 -4.85
CA ARG A 217 35.57 3.18 -5.72
C ARG A 217 34.93 1.88 -5.20
N LEU A 218 33.61 1.88 -5.07
CA LEU A 218 32.73 0.72 -4.96
C LEU A 218 31.68 0.89 -6.06
N GLY A 219 32.15 0.79 -7.31
CA GLY A 219 31.27 0.77 -8.46
C GLY A 219 30.21 -0.30 -8.27
N SER A 220 28.97 0.05 -8.60
CA SER A 220 27.94 -0.87 -9.08
C SER A 220 28.11 -2.31 -8.56
N LEU A 221 27.95 -2.50 -7.25
CA LEU A 221 27.84 -3.86 -6.72
C LEU A 221 26.65 -4.47 -7.45
N ASN A 222 26.93 -5.42 -8.36
CA ASN A 222 25.94 -6.26 -9.02
C ASN A 222 25.16 -7.00 -7.93
N LEU A 223 24.18 -6.33 -7.32
CA LEU A 223 23.42 -6.80 -6.17
C LEU A 223 22.68 -8.10 -6.52
N LEU A 224 22.35 -8.25 -7.80
CA LEU A 224 21.64 -9.38 -8.38
C LEU A 224 22.56 -10.34 -9.17
N GLY A 225 23.88 -10.08 -9.24
CA GLY A 225 24.82 -10.89 -10.02
C GLY A 225 24.49 -10.97 -11.53
N GLY A 226 24.98 -12.01 -12.21
CA GLY A 226 24.65 -12.29 -13.61
C GLY A 226 23.26 -12.95 -13.77
N LYS A 227 22.87 -13.31 -15.00
CA LYS A 227 21.57 -13.98 -15.28
C LYS A 227 21.33 -15.24 -14.43
N GLU A 228 22.38 -16.00 -14.14
CA GLU A 228 22.32 -17.19 -13.28
C GLU A 228 22.02 -16.85 -11.82
N SER A 229 22.56 -15.74 -11.31
CA SER A 229 22.32 -15.25 -9.95
C SER A 229 20.88 -14.76 -9.78
N ILE A 230 20.31 -14.05 -10.77
CA ILE A 230 18.89 -13.67 -10.80
C ILE A 230 17.98 -14.91 -10.81
N SER A 231 18.28 -15.89 -11.66
CA SER A 231 17.49 -17.13 -11.75
C SER A 231 17.50 -17.91 -10.42
N ARG A 232 18.66 -17.99 -9.78
CA ARG A 232 18.82 -18.61 -8.46
C ARG A 232 18.06 -17.85 -7.38
N MET A 233 18.11 -16.51 -7.40
CA MET A 233 17.33 -15.67 -6.51
C MET A 233 15.82 -15.91 -6.67
N HIS A 234 15.31 -15.92 -7.90
CA HIS A 234 13.89 -16.19 -8.16
C HIS A 234 13.49 -17.58 -7.63
N TYR A 235 14.33 -18.59 -7.85
CA TYR A 235 14.10 -19.93 -7.31
C TYR A 235 14.08 -19.95 -5.78
N ALA A 236 15.03 -19.29 -5.12
CA ALA A 236 15.09 -19.23 -3.67
C ALA A 236 13.85 -18.51 -3.07
N VAL A 237 13.42 -17.41 -3.66
CA VAL A 237 12.20 -16.68 -3.24
C VAL A 237 10.95 -17.54 -3.41
N ARG A 238 10.80 -18.22 -4.55
CA ARG A 238 9.66 -19.12 -4.79
C ARG A 238 9.61 -20.24 -3.77
N ARG A 239 10.73 -20.89 -3.48
CA ARG A 239 10.82 -21.93 -2.45
C ARG A 239 10.47 -21.40 -1.07
N LEU A 240 10.94 -20.20 -0.72
CA LEU A 240 10.60 -19.56 0.55
C LEU A 240 9.08 -19.34 0.65
N LEU A 241 8.46 -18.85 -0.43
CA LEU A 241 7.01 -18.70 -0.50
C LEU A 241 6.27 -20.03 -0.41
N LYS A 242 6.75 -21.12 -1.04
CA LYS A 242 6.16 -22.47 -0.90
C LYS A 242 6.13 -22.91 0.56
N ILE A 243 7.28 -22.80 1.24
CA ILE A 243 7.38 -23.16 2.66
C ILE A 243 6.43 -22.30 3.49
N VAL A 244 6.45 -20.98 3.33
CA VAL A 244 5.63 -20.08 4.14
C VAL A 244 4.14 -20.33 3.87
N CYS A 245 3.70 -20.33 2.62
CA CYS A 245 2.29 -20.46 2.27
C CYS A 245 1.71 -21.83 2.68
N SER A 246 2.52 -22.90 2.71
CA SER A 246 2.08 -24.22 3.19
C SER A 246 1.66 -24.28 4.66
N HIS A 247 1.94 -23.25 5.46
CA HIS A 247 1.58 -23.19 6.88
C HIS A 247 0.38 -22.28 7.19
N PHE A 248 -0.22 -21.65 6.18
CA PHE A 248 -1.33 -20.72 6.35
C PHE A 248 -2.49 -21.07 5.42
N LYS A 249 -3.70 -20.66 5.81
CA LYS A 249 -4.90 -20.83 4.98
C LYS A 249 -4.78 -20.13 3.62
N GLY A 250 -4.06 -19.01 3.60
CA GLY A 250 -3.64 -18.32 2.40
C GLY A 250 -2.85 -17.07 2.75
N VAL A 251 -2.01 -16.64 1.80
CA VAL A 251 -1.16 -15.45 1.91
C VAL A 251 -1.56 -14.47 0.82
N VAL A 252 -1.84 -13.23 1.21
CA VAL A 252 -2.07 -12.11 0.31
C VAL A 252 -0.85 -11.22 0.35
N LEU A 253 -0.12 -11.14 -0.78
CA LEU A 253 0.98 -10.21 -0.98
C LEU A 253 0.48 -9.00 -1.76
N PHE A 254 0.36 -7.86 -1.07
CA PHE A 254 -0.08 -6.61 -1.68
C PHE A 254 1.12 -5.72 -1.99
N ILE A 255 1.28 -5.31 -3.24
CA ILE A 255 2.28 -4.34 -3.69
C ILE A 255 1.58 -3.07 -4.17
N ASP A 256 1.78 -1.97 -3.44
CA ASP A 256 1.20 -0.66 -3.74
C ASP A 256 2.15 0.17 -4.62
N ASP A 257 1.57 1.10 -5.39
CA ASP A 257 2.27 1.98 -6.32
C ASP A 257 3.15 1.26 -7.36
N LEU A 258 2.62 0.20 -8.02
CA LEU A 258 3.35 -0.56 -9.05
C LEU A 258 3.81 0.28 -10.26
N GLN A 259 3.25 1.49 -10.46
CA GLN A 259 3.76 2.41 -11.49
C GLN A 259 5.21 2.87 -11.23
N TRP A 260 5.77 2.59 -10.05
CA TRP A 260 7.16 2.88 -9.69
C TRP A 260 8.03 1.62 -9.61
N SER A 261 7.53 0.46 -10.05
CA SER A 261 8.26 -0.80 -9.93
C SER A 261 9.46 -0.89 -10.88
N ASP A 262 10.60 -1.33 -10.37
CA ASP A 262 11.73 -1.74 -11.19
C ASP A 262 11.44 -3.04 -11.97
N THR A 263 12.21 -3.29 -13.04
CA THR A 263 12.04 -4.50 -13.87
C THR A 263 12.33 -5.78 -13.11
N ALA A 264 13.27 -5.78 -12.16
CA ALA A 264 13.58 -6.97 -11.36
C ALA A 264 12.38 -7.39 -10.51
N THR A 265 11.61 -6.45 -9.98
CA THR A 265 10.35 -6.71 -9.25
C THR A 265 9.33 -7.34 -10.17
N LEU A 266 9.14 -6.78 -11.37
CA LEU A 266 8.18 -7.31 -12.34
C LEU A 266 8.56 -8.73 -12.80
N ASP A 267 9.84 -8.96 -13.08
CA ASP A 267 10.38 -10.28 -13.45
C ASP A 267 10.21 -11.31 -12.32
N LEU A 268 10.42 -10.90 -11.07
CA LEU A 268 10.22 -11.75 -9.90
C LEU A 268 8.73 -12.08 -9.70
N LEU A 269 7.84 -11.08 -9.77
CA LEU A 269 6.39 -11.30 -9.65
C LEU A 269 5.89 -12.23 -10.75
N LYS A 270 6.36 -12.06 -11.98
CA LYS A 270 6.10 -12.99 -13.08
C LYS A 270 6.59 -14.40 -12.76
N SER A 271 7.83 -14.54 -12.28
CA SER A 271 8.36 -15.86 -11.90
C SER A 271 7.51 -16.54 -10.82
N ILE A 272 6.99 -15.79 -9.85
CA ILE A 272 6.13 -16.31 -8.77
C ILE A 272 4.76 -16.71 -9.33
N LEU A 273 4.13 -15.86 -10.17
CA LEU A 273 2.82 -16.14 -10.75
C LEU A 273 2.82 -17.33 -11.71
N LEU A 274 3.95 -17.61 -12.37
CA LEU A 274 4.09 -18.77 -13.25
C LEU A 274 4.42 -20.08 -12.49
N ASP A 275 4.70 -20.01 -11.18
CA ASP A 275 5.00 -21.19 -10.36
C ASP A 275 3.74 -21.72 -9.66
N GLY A 276 3.09 -22.67 -10.32
CA GLY A 276 1.85 -23.26 -9.83
C GLY A 276 1.99 -24.22 -8.64
N GLU A 277 3.20 -24.41 -8.13
CA GLU A 277 3.42 -25.21 -6.92
C GLU A 277 3.37 -24.34 -5.64
N ILE A 278 3.20 -23.02 -5.75
CA ILE A 278 3.03 -22.15 -4.56
C ILE A 278 1.57 -22.24 -4.09
N PRO A 279 1.27 -22.88 -2.95
CA PRO A 279 -0.10 -23.08 -2.51
C PRO A 279 -0.69 -21.77 -1.98
N SER A 280 -1.98 -21.53 -2.22
CA SER A 280 -2.79 -20.50 -1.54
C SER A 280 -2.15 -19.09 -1.49
N LEU A 281 -1.45 -18.68 -2.54
CA LEU A 281 -0.89 -17.34 -2.70
C LEU A 281 -1.76 -16.46 -3.63
N LEU A 282 -2.10 -15.26 -3.17
CA LEU A 282 -2.77 -14.22 -3.96
C LEU A 282 -1.87 -12.99 -4.04
N ILE A 283 -1.50 -12.59 -5.25
CA ILE A 283 -0.76 -11.33 -5.47
C ILE A 283 -1.75 -10.22 -5.80
N VAL A 284 -1.60 -9.08 -5.14
CA VAL A 284 -2.44 -7.90 -5.37
C VAL A 284 -1.53 -6.73 -5.73
N GLY A 285 -1.84 -6.06 -6.83
CA GLY A 285 -1.15 -4.86 -7.27
C GLY A 285 -2.10 -3.66 -7.29
N ALA A 286 -1.62 -2.49 -6.86
CA ALA A 286 -2.32 -1.23 -7.12
C ALA A 286 -1.44 -0.29 -7.94
N TYR A 287 -2.04 0.38 -8.92
CA TYR A 287 -1.31 1.36 -9.74
C TYR A 287 -2.15 2.51 -10.26
N ARG A 288 -1.47 3.56 -10.72
CA ARG A 288 -2.06 4.71 -11.40
C ARG A 288 -2.06 4.49 -12.89
N GLU A 289 -3.25 4.40 -13.49
CA GLU A 289 -3.38 4.07 -14.91
C GLU A 289 -2.80 5.13 -15.85
N ASP A 290 -2.80 6.38 -15.41
CA ASP A 290 -2.26 7.54 -16.11
C ASP A 290 -0.73 7.58 -16.17
N GLU A 291 -0.04 6.93 -15.23
CA GLU A 291 1.43 6.88 -15.16
C GLU A 291 2.04 5.64 -15.85
N VAL A 292 1.20 4.71 -16.32
CA VAL A 292 1.62 3.39 -16.82
C VAL A 292 1.75 3.23 -18.36
N PRO A 293 1.21 4.08 -19.26
CA PRO A 293 1.28 3.82 -20.70
C PRO A 293 2.70 3.60 -21.26
N TYR A 294 3.70 4.23 -20.67
CA TYR A 294 5.12 4.10 -21.05
C TYR A 294 5.94 3.28 -20.05
N HIS A 295 5.30 2.69 -19.05
CA HIS A 295 5.97 1.94 -17.99
C HIS A 295 6.05 0.43 -18.33
N PRO A 296 7.15 -0.28 -18.01
CA PRO A 296 7.29 -1.72 -18.27
C PRO A 296 6.15 -2.59 -17.69
N LEU A 297 5.46 -2.10 -16.66
CA LEU A 297 4.30 -2.77 -16.06
C LEU A 297 3.22 -3.09 -17.10
N ALA A 298 2.93 -2.19 -18.06
CA ALA A 298 1.90 -2.42 -19.07
C ALA A 298 2.23 -3.64 -19.96
N PHE A 299 3.50 -3.79 -20.32
CA PHE A 299 3.99 -4.95 -21.07
C PHE A 299 3.88 -6.24 -20.25
N HIS A 300 4.32 -6.22 -18.98
CA HIS A 300 4.27 -7.39 -18.11
C HIS A 300 2.84 -7.87 -17.85
N ILE A 301 1.87 -6.97 -17.67
CA ILE A 301 0.46 -7.34 -17.51
C ILE A 301 -0.04 -8.10 -18.76
N ARG A 302 0.26 -7.60 -19.97
CA ARG A 302 -0.13 -8.27 -21.21
C ARG A 302 0.52 -9.64 -21.35
N GLU A 303 1.82 -9.72 -21.07
CA GLU A 303 2.56 -10.98 -21.16
C GLU A 303 2.02 -12.03 -20.18
N LEU A 304 1.67 -11.64 -18.94
CA LEU A 304 1.03 -12.54 -17.97
C LEU A 304 -0.34 -13.03 -18.47
N GLN A 305 -1.13 -12.17 -19.12
CA GLN A 305 -2.41 -12.57 -19.72
C GLN A 305 -2.21 -13.56 -20.88
N GLU A 306 -1.22 -13.33 -21.73
CA GLU A 306 -0.85 -14.25 -22.83
C GLU A 306 -0.37 -15.61 -22.30
N MET A 307 0.24 -15.64 -21.12
CA MET A 307 0.66 -16.86 -20.41
C MET A 307 -0.48 -17.52 -19.60
N ASN A 308 -1.74 -17.10 -19.77
CA ASN A 308 -2.92 -17.62 -19.09
C ASN A 308 -2.90 -17.48 -17.55
N VAL A 309 -2.19 -16.47 -17.02
CA VAL A 309 -2.28 -16.09 -15.60
C VAL A 309 -3.68 -15.51 -15.34
N SER A 310 -4.34 -15.95 -14.27
CA SER A 310 -5.66 -15.44 -13.89
C SER A 310 -5.53 -14.04 -13.28
N ILE A 311 -5.76 -12.99 -14.08
CA ILE A 311 -5.73 -11.59 -13.65
C ILE A 311 -7.14 -11.03 -13.53
N THR A 312 -7.55 -10.67 -12.32
CA THR A 312 -8.78 -9.89 -12.08
C THR A 312 -8.44 -8.41 -12.05
N GLN A 313 -8.98 -7.63 -12.99
CA GLN A 313 -8.78 -6.17 -13.03
C GLN A 313 -9.97 -5.44 -12.41
N ILE A 314 -9.70 -4.55 -11.46
CA ILE A 314 -10.68 -3.68 -10.81
C ILE A 314 -10.27 -2.23 -11.09
N LYS A 315 -11.06 -1.53 -11.88
CA LYS A 315 -10.83 -0.11 -12.16
C LYS A 315 -11.73 0.75 -11.28
N ILE A 316 -11.12 1.61 -10.46
CA ILE A 316 -11.85 2.56 -9.62
C ILE A 316 -11.73 3.99 -10.14
N GLY A 317 -12.88 4.63 -10.37
CA GLY A 317 -12.97 6.04 -10.79
C GLY A 317 -13.23 7.01 -9.63
N ASN A 318 -13.51 8.27 -9.93
CA ASN A 318 -14.02 9.23 -8.94
C ASN A 318 -15.46 8.87 -8.53
N LEU A 319 -15.93 9.43 -7.41
CA LEU A 319 -17.28 9.22 -6.91
C LEU A 319 -18.31 9.96 -7.77
N SER A 320 -19.49 9.36 -7.91
CA SER A 320 -20.68 10.07 -8.40
C SER A 320 -21.14 11.10 -7.36
N VAL A 321 -22.02 12.01 -7.77
CA VAL A 321 -22.64 12.98 -6.86
C VAL A 321 -23.39 12.27 -5.72
N ASP A 322 -24.09 11.17 -6.01
CA ASP A 322 -24.82 10.43 -4.98
C ASP A 322 -23.91 9.84 -3.90
N TYR A 323 -22.76 9.27 -4.30
CA TYR A 323 -21.78 8.75 -3.34
C TYR A 323 -21.02 9.88 -2.64
N ALA A 324 -20.85 11.03 -3.29
CA ALA A 324 -20.32 12.23 -2.66
C ALA A 324 -21.23 12.77 -1.55
N ILE A 325 -22.55 12.76 -1.76
CA ILE A 325 -23.55 13.14 -0.76
C ILE A 325 -23.41 12.25 0.48
N ARG A 326 -23.37 10.93 0.30
CA ARG A 326 -23.20 9.97 1.40
C ARG A 326 -21.89 10.13 2.15
N LEU A 327 -20.78 10.37 1.42
CA LEU A 327 -19.48 10.63 2.02
C LEU A 327 -19.51 11.89 2.90
N VAL A 328 -20.13 12.98 2.42
CA VAL A 328 -20.23 14.22 3.19
C VAL A 328 -21.19 14.07 4.37
N ALA A 329 -22.31 13.35 4.20
CA ALA A 329 -23.24 13.03 5.29
C ALA A 329 -22.52 12.30 6.43
N GLU A 330 -21.76 11.25 6.09
CA GLU A 330 -20.99 10.45 7.05
C GLU A 330 -19.92 11.29 7.76
N ALA A 331 -19.16 12.08 7.00
CA ALA A 331 -18.13 12.93 7.56
C ALA A 331 -18.68 13.99 8.53
N LEU A 332 -19.93 14.43 8.34
CA LEU A 332 -20.62 15.37 9.23
C LEU A 332 -21.44 14.67 10.32
N GLY A 333 -21.60 13.34 10.28
CA GLY A 333 -22.50 12.59 11.14
C GLY A 333 -23.98 12.94 10.93
N MET A 334 -24.35 13.30 9.70
CA MET A 334 -25.69 13.69 9.27
C MET A 334 -26.30 12.64 8.32
N ASP A 335 -26.07 11.37 8.66
CA ASP A 335 -26.49 10.18 7.90
C ASP A 335 -28.02 9.99 7.85
N ASP A 336 -28.76 10.80 8.63
CA ASP A 336 -30.21 10.70 8.77
C ASP A 336 -30.97 11.34 7.60
N ASP A 337 -30.35 12.26 6.86
CA ASP A 337 -31.01 12.98 5.76
C ASP A 337 -30.02 13.57 4.74
N ASP A 338 -29.80 12.84 3.66
CA ASP A 338 -28.97 13.22 2.50
C ASP A 338 -29.33 14.59 1.91
N SER A 339 -30.62 14.98 1.97
CA SER A 339 -31.08 16.23 1.38
C SER A 339 -30.46 17.46 2.05
N LYS A 340 -30.10 17.35 3.33
CA LYS A 340 -29.52 18.45 4.10
C LYS A 340 -28.09 18.77 3.68
N VAL A 341 -27.32 17.77 3.26
CA VAL A 341 -25.92 17.96 2.86
C VAL A 341 -25.74 18.08 1.35
N LYS A 342 -26.82 17.96 0.59
CA LYS A 342 -26.79 17.90 -0.88
C LYS A 342 -26.10 19.10 -1.52
N SER A 343 -26.47 20.33 -1.16
CA SER A 343 -25.89 21.54 -1.76
C SER A 343 -24.37 21.65 -1.52
N LEU A 344 -23.94 21.31 -0.29
CA LEU A 344 -22.53 21.25 0.09
C LEU A 344 -21.81 20.15 -0.71
N ALA A 345 -22.36 18.95 -0.73
CA ALA A 345 -21.75 17.81 -1.42
C ALA A 345 -21.63 18.03 -2.94
N GLU A 346 -22.63 18.62 -3.58
CA GLU A 346 -22.57 19.00 -5.01
C GLU A 346 -21.49 20.06 -5.26
N THR A 347 -21.33 21.02 -4.35
CA THR A 347 -20.29 22.04 -4.44
C THR A 347 -18.89 21.44 -4.27
N ILE A 348 -18.72 20.57 -3.26
CA ILE A 348 -17.46 19.84 -3.03
C ILE A 348 -17.16 18.94 -4.23
N HIS A 349 -18.13 18.17 -4.73
CA HIS A 349 -17.98 17.29 -5.89
C HIS A 349 -17.54 18.06 -7.13
N ARG A 350 -18.25 19.14 -7.49
CA ARG A 350 -17.91 19.99 -8.64
C ARG A 350 -16.49 20.56 -8.55
N LYS A 351 -16.07 20.94 -7.34
CA LYS A 351 -14.74 21.52 -7.06
C LYS A 351 -13.60 20.51 -7.06
N THR A 352 -13.89 19.22 -6.86
CA THR A 352 -12.90 18.16 -6.65
C THR A 352 -13.02 17.02 -7.67
N GLU A 353 -13.94 17.17 -8.63
CA GLU A 353 -14.32 16.18 -9.64
C GLU A 353 -14.74 14.83 -9.04
N GLY A 354 -15.18 14.83 -7.77
CA GLY A 354 -15.57 13.63 -7.03
C GLY A 354 -14.40 12.76 -6.54
N ASN A 355 -13.16 13.24 -6.56
CA ASN A 355 -12.03 12.48 -6.02
C ASN A 355 -12.12 12.39 -4.48
N PRO A 356 -12.25 11.20 -3.87
CA PRO A 356 -12.49 11.06 -2.43
C PRO A 356 -11.47 11.78 -1.54
N PHE A 357 -10.19 11.71 -1.92
CA PHE A 357 -9.12 12.36 -1.17
C PHE A 357 -9.27 13.89 -1.20
N PHE A 358 -9.48 14.49 -2.37
CA PHE A 358 -9.67 15.94 -2.49
C PHE A 358 -10.98 16.40 -1.86
N MET A 359 -12.04 15.61 -1.95
CA MET A 359 -13.30 15.87 -1.27
C MET A 359 -13.09 16.01 0.24
N LEU A 360 -12.43 15.04 0.88
CA LEU A 360 -12.17 15.07 2.32
C LEU A 360 -11.21 16.18 2.72
N MET A 361 -10.18 16.45 1.91
CA MET A 361 -9.28 17.59 2.14
C MET A 361 -10.02 18.92 2.08
N PHE A 362 -10.87 19.11 1.08
CA PHE A 362 -11.63 20.34 0.92
C PHE A 362 -12.64 20.50 2.05
N LEU A 363 -13.35 19.43 2.43
CA LEU A 363 -14.27 19.43 3.59
C LEU A 363 -13.52 19.78 4.90
N ARG A 364 -12.34 19.21 5.13
CA ARG A 364 -11.50 19.55 6.28
C ARG A 364 -11.08 21.01 6.26
N SER A 365 -10.69 21.54 5.10
CA SER A 365 -10.36 22.96 4.95
C SER A 365 -11.57 23.88 5.23
N LEU A 366 -12.80 23.47 4.90
CA LEU A 366 -14.02 24.20 5.29
C LEU A 366 -14.21 24.22 6.82
N TYR A 367 -13.94 23.09 7.48
CA TYR A 367 -14.01 22.99 8.94
C TYR A 367 -12.93 23.82 9.63
N ASP A 368 -11.66 23.70 9.21
CA ASP A 368 -10.53 24.39 9.82
C ASP A 368 -10.65 25.92 9.72
N GLU A 369 -11.22 26.41 8.61
CA GLU A 369 -11.51 27.85 8.41
C GLU A 369 -12.87 28.30 8.98
N LYS A 370 -13.55 27.44 9.74
CA LYS A 370 -14.81 27.73 10.44
C LYS A 370 -15.97 28.14 9.51
N LEU A 371 -15.93 27.67 8.25
CA LEU A 371 -17.04 27.80 7.30
C LEU A 371 -18.14 26.76 7.58
N LEU A 372 -17.78 25.66 8.25
CA LEU A 372 -18.73 24.73 8.84
C LEU A 372 -18.94 25.09 10.31
N LYS A 373 -20.19 25.37 10.70
CA LYS A 373 -20.57 25.73 12.07
C LYS A 373 -21.51 24.68 12.64
N TYR A 374 -21.14 24.13 13.78
CA TYR A 374 -21.98 23.18 14.49
C TYR A 374 -23.07 23.92 15.29
N ASN A 375 -24.34 23.62 15.01
CA ASN A 375 -25.48 24.16 15.73
C ASN A 375 -25.92 23.18 16.83
N PHE A 376 -25.60 23.50 18.08
CA PHE A 376 -25.94 22.67 19.25
C PHE A 376 -27.44 22.58 19.53
N GLY A 377 -28.26 23.54 19.06
CA GLY A 377 -29.70 23.52 19.27
C GLY A 377 -30.43 22.46 18.44
N VAL A 378 -29.95 22.20 17.22
CA VAL A 378 -30.50 21.17 16.32
C VAL A 378 -29.55 19.97 16.15
N VAL A 379 -28.37 20.00 16.77
CA VAL A 379 -27.34 18.94 16.75
C VAL A 379 -26.89 18.63 15.30
N LYS A 380 -26.74 19.67 14.47
CA LYS A 380 -26.38 19.56 13.05
C LYS A 380 -25.35 20.59 12.61
N TRP A 381 -24.60 20.25 11.58
CA TRP A 381 -23.73 21.19 10.88
C TRP A 381 -24.55 22.14 10.01
N THR A 382 -24.08 23.38 9.93
CA THR A 382 -24.64 24.45 9.10
C THR A 382 -23.50 25.16 8.40
N TRP A 383 -23.77 25.71 7.22
CA TRP A 383 -22.80 26.45 6.41
C TRP A 383 -23.53 27.52 5.60
N ASP A 384 -22.74 28.40 5.01
CA ASP A 384 -23.19 29.40 4.04
C ASP A 384 -22.74 28.92 2.65
N ASP A 385 -23.70 28.59 1.78
CA ASP A 385 -23.41 28.07 0.43
C ASP A 385 -22.61 29.09 -0.40
N ASP A 386 -22.84 30.40 -0.25
CA ASP A 386 -22.10 31.42 -1.00
C ASP A 386 -20.65 31.48 -0.53
N ALA A 387 -20.43 31.43 0.78
CA ALA A 387 -19.08 31.41 1.35
C ALA A 387 -18.32 30.14 0.90
N VAL A 388 -18.94 28.97 0.93
CA VAL A 388 -18.34 27.72 0.45
C VAL A 388 -18.05 27.77 -1.05
N ASN A 389 -18.96 28.32 -1.85
CA ASN A 389 -18.78 28.48 -3.29
C ASN A 389 -17.62 29.43 -3.64
N SER A 390 -17.49 30.53 -2.91
CA SER A 390 -16.40 31.51 -3.11
C SER A 390 -15.02 30.97 -2.74
N LYS A 391 -14.96 29.92 -1.92
CA LYS A 391 -13.69 29.33 -1.51
C LYS A 391 -12.98 28.71 -2.71
N ILE A 392 -11.81 29.24 -3.02
CA ILE A 392 -10.92 28.63 -3.99
C ILE A 392 -10.45 27.31 -3.38
N VAL A 393 -10.66 26.19 -4.08
CA VAL A 393 -9.89 24.99 -3.78
C VAL A 393 -8.46 25.42 -4.04
N THR A 394 -7.61 25.49 -3.00
CA THR A 394 -6.18 25.71 -3.19
C THR A 394 -5.77 24.83 -4.34
N GLU A 395 -5.40 25.49 -5.46
CA GLU A 395 -5.30 24.90 -6.79
C GLU A 395 -4.81 23.48 -6.65
N ASN A 396 -5.58 22.52 -7.19
CA ASN A 396 -5.23 21.10 -7.34
C ASN A 396 -3.83 20.86 -6.80
N VAL A 397 -3.67 20.33 -5.59
CA VAL A 397 -2.30 20.10 -5.06
C VAL A 397 -1.49 19.29 -6.06
N VAL A 398 -2.17 18.52 -6.94
CA VAL A 398 -1.64 17.94 -8.17
C VAL A 398 -1.22 18.97 -9.23
N SER A 399 -1.98 19.99 -9.64
CA SER A 399 -1.50 21.03 -10.56
C SER A 399 -0.37 21.88 -9.97
N VAL A 400 -0.36 22.13 -8.66
CA VAL A 400 0.74 22.85 -8.00
C VAL A 400 2.00 21.98 -7.88
N LEU A 401 1.87 20.67 -7.60
CA LEU A 401 2.99 19.73 -7.60
C LEU A 401 3.46 19.40 -9.02
N VAL A 402 2.55 19.23 -9.99
CA VAL A 402 2.85 18.96 -11.40
C VAL A 402 3.45 20.20 -12.08
N ASN A 403 2.97 21.42 -11.81
CA ASN A 403 3.58 22.65 -12.34
C ASN A 403 4.94 22.98 -11.68
N LYS A 404 5.18 22.53 -10.45
CA LYS A 404 6.53 22.59 -9.85
C LYS A 404 7.47 21.55 -10.46
N MET A 405 6.98 20.36 -10.78
CA MET A 405 7.76 19.31 -11.43
C MET A 405 8.15 19.68 -12.87
N SER A 406 7.25 20.29 -13.65
CA SER A 406 7.56 20.76 -15.01
C SER A 406 8.56 21.93 -15.02
N ARG A 407 8.47 22.85 -14.04
CA ARG A 407 9.46 23.95 -13.92
C ARG A 407 10.85 23.49 -13.48
N LEU A 408 10.97 22.40 -12.72
CA LEU A 408 12.27 21.86 -12.32
C LEU A 408 12.96 21.06 -13.44
N GLN A 409 12.24 20.68 -14.50
CA GLN A 409 12.82 20.07 -15.71
C GLN A 409 13.33 21.11 -16.73
N GLU A 410 12.95 22.38 -16.60
CA GLU A 410 13.45 23.47 -17.46
C GLU A 410 14.69 24.18 -16.88
N GLU A 411 15.01 23.96 -15.59
CA GLU A 411 16.16 24.56 -14.89
C GLU A 411 17.30 23.58 -14.58
N THR A 412 17.29 22.37 -15.16
CA THR A 412 18.45 21.45 -15.19
C THR A 412 18.79 21.10 -16.62
#